data_AF-M0IGF5-F1
#
_entry.id   AF-M0IGF5-F1
#
_cell.length_a   1.000
_cell.length_b   1.000
_cell.length_c   1.000
_cell.angle_alpha   90.00
_cell.angle_beta   90.00
_cell.angle_gamma   90.00
#
_symmetry.space_group_name_H-M   'P 1'
#
loop_
_entity.id
_entity.type
_entity.pdbx_description
1 polymer ?
#
loop_
_entity_poly.entity_id
_entity_poly.type
_entity_poly.pdbx_seq_one_letter_code
_entity_poly.pdbx_strand_id
1 'polypeptide(L)'
;MATYYVISSPDRDADSPHSSEWPKELRLSFEDEAVNLFQGKGHGLGGACYDFETFRVAEWAEFIETCAGEWLLAELSSHESLTAVEERDFVRLLNKHTALETEEH
;
A
#
# COMPACT_ATOMS: atom_id res chain seq x y z
N MET A 1 -3.37 -18.89 3.84
CA MET A 1 -3.01 -17.95 2.76
C MET A 1 -3.49 -16.63 3.28
N ALA A 2 -2.56 -15.72 3.54
CA ALA A 2 -2.92 -14.44 4.09
C ALA A 2 -3.53 -13.57 3.01
N THR A 3 -4.53 -12.79 3.41
CA THR A 3 -5.19 -11.85 2.51
C THR A 3 -4.34 -10.58 2.42
N TYR A 4 -3.94 -10.21 1.21
CA TYR A 4 -3.26 -8.93 0.97
C TYR A 4 -4.22 -7.92 0.32
N TYR A 5 -4.39 -6.79 1.00
CA TYR A 5 -5.09 -5.62 0.47
C TYR A 5 -4.11 -4.82 -0.38
N VAL A 6 -4.30 -4.86 -1.70
CA VAL A 6 -3.40 -4.23 -2.68
C VAL A 6 -3.94 -2.87 -3.11
N ILE A 7 -3.10 -1.85 -3.02
CA ILE A 7 -3.42 -0.45 -3.32
C ILE A 7 -2.33 0.09 -4.24
N SER A 8 -2.69 0.28 -5.52
CA SER A 8 -1.73 0.64 -6.56
C SER A 8 -1.97 2.04 -7.09
N SER A 9 -0.89 2.80 -7.27
CA SER A 9 -0.95 4.08 -7.98
C SER A 9 -1.26 3.84 -9.47
N PRO A 10 -1.98 4.75 -10.15
CA PRO A 10 -2.22 4.62 -11.58
C PRO A 10 -0.92 4.60 -12.38
N ASP A 11 -0.83 3.68 -13.34
CA ASP A 11 0.29 3.61 -14.27
C ASP A 11 0.15 4.73 -15.32
N ARG A 12 0.80 5.87 -15.05
CA ARG A 12 0.68 7.08 -15.87
C ARG A 12 1.35 6.97 -17.24
N ASP A 13 2.31 6.06 -17.38
CA ASP A 13 3.07 5.84 -18.61
C ASP A 13 3.23 4.33 -18.87
N ALA A 14 2.10 3.67 -19.16
CA ALA A 14 2.05 2.24 -19.46
C ALA A 14 3.03 1.85 -20.59
N ASP A 15 3.17 2.70 -21.61
CA ASP A 15 4.00 2.46 -22.79
C ASP A 15 5.48 2.84 -22.63
N SER A 16 5.88 3.44 -21.51
CA SER A 16 7.27 3.88 -21.28
C SER A 16 8.00 3.01 -20.27
N PRO A 17 8.83 2.05 -20.70
CA PRO A 17 9.60 1.17 -19.82
C PRO A 17 10.80 1.86 -19.15
N HIS A 18 10.91 3.18 -19.23
CA HIS A 18 11.99 3.96 -18.60
C HIS A 18 11.47 5.21 -17.88
N SER A 19 10.17 5.31 -17.61
CA SER A 19 9.62 6.44 -16.85
C SER A 19 10.21 6.45 -15.44
N SER A 20 10.57 7.63 -14.93
CA SER A 20 10.94 7.80 -13.53
C SER A 20 9.72 7.71 -12.60
N GLU A 21 8.51 7.87 -13.14
CA GLU A 21 7.23 7.76 -12.42
C GLU A 21 6.69 6.34 -12.49
N TRP A 22 7.46 5.39 -11.98
CA TRP A 22 7.04 4.00 -11.93
C TRP A 22 5.78 3.81 -11.06
N PRO A 23 4.89 2.88 -11.43
CA PRO A 23 3.76 2.54 -10.57
C PRO A 23 4.29 2.04 -9.23
N LYS A 24 3.63 2.50 -8.17
CA LYS A 24 3.84 2.12 -6.80
C LYS A 24 2.69 1.24 -6.34
N GLU A 25 2.99 0.26 -5.52
CA GLU A 25 2.02 -0.66 -4.96
C GLU A 25 2.29 -0.82 -3.47
N LEU A 26 1.24 -0.61 -2.69
CA LEU A 26 1.20 -0.83 -1.25
C LEU A 26 0.34 -2.04 -0.98
N ARG A 27 0.89 -3.05 -0.31
CA ARG A 27 0.14 -4.23 0.16
C ARG A 27 0.12 -4.25 1.68
N LEU A 28 -1.05 -4.51 2.27
CA LEU A 28 -1.19 -4.76 3.70
C LEU A 28 -1.81 -6.13 3.95
N SER A 29 -1.27 -6.89 4.90
CA SER A 29 -1.87 -8.12 5.42
C SER A 29 -2.03 -7.99 6.94
N PHE A 30 -3.27 -8.10 7.42
CA PHE A 30 -3.56 -8.11 8.86
C PHE A 30 -3.31 -9.50 9.47
N GLU A 31 -3.38 -10.57 8.68
CA GLU A 31 -3.07 -11.94 9.13
C GLU A 31 -1.57 -12.11 9.40
N ASP A 32 -0.72 -11.55 8.52
CA ASP A 32 0.76 -11.59 8.68
C ASP A 32 1.33 -10.34 9.37
N GLU A 33 0.49 -9.37 9.72
CA GLU A 33 0.90 -8.05 10.22
C GLU A 33 2.00 -7.42 9.35
N ALA A 34 1.82 -7.49 8.03
CA ALA A 34 2.85 -7.17 7.04
C ALA A 34 2.46 -5.99 6.14
N VAL A 35 3.43 -5.13 5.84
CA VAL A 35 3.34 -4.04 4.86
C VAL A 35 4.42 -4.23 3.79
N ASN A 36 4.00 -4.33 2.54
CA ASN A 36 4.91 -4.41 1.40
C ASN A 36 4.77 -3.17 0.52
N LEU A 37 5.90 -2.58 0.15
CA LEU A 37 6.00 -1.44 -0.75
C LEU A 37 6.76 -1.88 -1.99
N PHE A 38 6.14 -1.79 -3.17
CA PHE A 38 6.78 -2.12 -4.44
C PHE A 38 6.76 -0.93 -5.38
N GLN A 39 7.85 -0.76 -6.15
CA GLN A 39 7.94 0.23 -7.21
C GLN A 39 8.72 -0.34 -8.39
N GLY A 40 8.22 -0.12 -9.60
CA GLY A 40 8.93 -0.45 -10.84
C GLY A 40 8.14 -1.37 -11.77
N LYS A 41 8.77 -1.74 -12.90
CA LYS A 41 8.29 -2.78 -13.83
C LYS A 41 9.45 -3.67 -14.29
N GLY A 42 9.15 -4.93 -14.58
CA GLY A 42 10.11 -5.88 -15.15
C GLY A 42 11.38 -6.04 -14.28
N HIS A 43 12.56 -5.93 -14.90
CA HIS A 43 13.86 -6.07 -14.21
C HIS A 43 14.17 -4.95 -13.20
N GLY A 44 13.39 -3.86 -13.18
CA GLY A 44 13.56 -2.73 -12.27
C GLY A 44 12.61 -2.74 -11.07
N LEU A 45 11.92 -3.85 -10.79
CA LEU A 45 11.06 -3.97 -9.62
C LEU A 45 11.90 -3.98 -8.34
N GLY A 46 11.74 -2.94 -7.52
CA GLY A 46 12.31 -2.85 -6.18
C GLY A 46 11.19 -2.79 -5.14
N GLY A 47 11.51 -3.16 -3.91
CA GLY A 47 10.54 -3.05 -2.82
C GLY A 47 11.15 -3.24 -1.45
N ALA A 48 10.31 -3.02 -0.45
CA ALA A 48 10.63 -3.21 0.96
C ALA A 48 9.44 -3.88 1.67
N CYS A 49 9.75 -4.77 2.61
CA CYS A 49 8.77 -5.46 3.43
C CYS A 49 9.00 -5.08 4.89
N TYR A 50 7.94 -4.76 5.60
CA TYR A 50 7.92 -4.39 7.01
C TYR A 50 6.85 -5.20 7.73
N ASP A 51 7.05 -5.41 9.02
CA ASP A 51 5.97 -5.77 9.93
C ASP A 51 5.29 -4.49 10.47
N PHE A 52 4.11 -4.63 11.07
CA PHE A 52 3.33 -3.52 11.61
C PHE A 52 4.03 -2.76 12.75
N GLU A 53 4.92 -3.42 13.51
CA GLU A 53 5.65 -2.79 14.61
C GLU A 53 6.81 -1.91 14.12
N THR A 54 7.47 -2.32 13.03
CA THR A 54 8.61 -1.63 12.43
C THR A 54 8.23 -0.61 11.38
N PHE A 55 7.05 -0.75 10.75
CA PHE A 55 6.58 0.21 9.76
C PHE A 55 6.34 1.60 10.38
N ARG A 56 6.80 2.64 9.68
CA ARG A 56 6.63 4.04 10.09
C ARG A 56 5.95 4.82 8.97
N VAL A 57 4.67 5.12 9.17
CA VAL A 57 3.83 5.86 8.21
C VAL A 57 4.49 7.17 7.76
N ALA A 58 5.10 7.91 8.70
CA ALA A 58 5.76 9.17 8.41
C ALA A 58 6.98 9.05 7.46
N GLU A 59 7.70 7.93 7.48
CA GLU A 59 8.84 7.70 6.57
C GLU A 59 8.36 7.42 5.13
N TRP A 60 7.14 6.92 4.98
CA TRP A 60 6.56 6.48 3.72
C TRP A 60 5.38 7.34 3.25
N ALA A 61 5.20 8.54 3.82
CA ALA A 61 4.07 9.41 3.54
C ALA A 61 3.88 9.69 2.03
N GLU A 62 4.96 10.10 1.34
CA GLU A 62 4.92 10.39 -0.10
C GLU A 62 4.55 9.15 -0.95
N PHE A 63 5.00 7.97 -0.52
CA PHE A 63 4.68 6.70 -1.18
C PHE A 63 3.20 6.37 -1.05
N ILE A 64 2.66 6.48 0.17
CA ILE A 64 1.26 6.22 0.50
C ILE A 64 0.35 7.20 -0.24
N GLU A 65 0.70 8.49 -0.23
CA GLU A 65 -0.03 9.53 -0.98
C GLU A 65 -0.03 9.27 -2.48
N THR A 66 1.06 8.74 -3.04
CA THR A 66 1.07 8.37 -4.46
C THR A 66 0.13 7.19 -4.75
N CYS A 67 0.00 6.23 -3.84
CA CYS A 67 -0.81 5.03 -4.04
C CYS A 67 -2.30 5.31 -3.90
N ALA A 68 -2.70 6.03 -2.85
CA ALA A 68 -4.11 6.22 -2.51
C ALA A 68 -4.52 7.67 -2.27
N GLY A 69 -3.61 8.63 -2.34
CA GLY A 69 -3.88 10.02 -1.98
C GLY A 69 -3.94 10.26 -0.47
N GLU A 70 -4.37 11.46 -0.08
CA GLU A 70 -4.30 11.95 1.30
C GLU A 70 -5.16 11.15 2.29
N TRP A 71 -6.23 10.48 1.83
CA TRP A 71 -7.17 9.80 2.73
C TRP A 71 -6.53 8.62 3.46
N LEU A 72 -5.72 7.82 2.76
CA LEU A 72 -5.07 6.65 3.35
C LEU A 72 -3.95 7.09 4.30
N LEU A 73 -3.19 8.11 3.91
CA LEU A 73 -2.19 8.69 4.79
C LEU A 73 -2.82 9.22 6.09
N ALA A 74 -3.95 9.92 5.98
CA ALA A 74 -4.67 10.44 7.13
C ALA A 74 -5.20 9.33 8.04
N GLU A 75 -5.75 8.26 7.46
CA GLU A 75 -6.20 7.09 8.23
C GLU A 75 -5.03 6.46 8.98
N LEU A 76 -3.97 6.06 8.28
CA LEU A 76 -2.83 5.35 8.89
C LEU A 76 -2.09 6.22 9.92
N SER A 77 -2.05 7.54 9.71
CA SER A 77 -1.43 8.49 10.64
C SER A 77 -2.31 8.81 11.86
N SER A 78 -3.60 8.46 11.84
CA SER A 78 -4.49 8.64 12.99
C SER A 78 -4.26 7.60 14.09
N HIS A 79 -3.58 6.51 13.74
CA HIS A 79 -3.20 5.44 14.65
C HIS A 79 -1.74 5.60 15.07
N GLU A 80 -1.44 5.31 16.34
CA GLU A 80 -0.06 5.31 16.84
C GLU A 80 0.77 4.16 16.23
N SER A 81 0.11 3.05 15.91
CA SER A 81 0.69 1.85 15.33
C SER A 81 -0.31 1.18 14.39
N LEU A 82 0.18 0.50 13.36
CA LEU A 82 -0.67 -0.30 12.48
C LEU A 82 -1.31 -1.49 13.21
N THR A 83 -0.70 -1.98 14.29
CA THR A 83 -1.27 -3.03 15.15
C THR A 83 -2.56 -2.59 15.86
N ALA A 84 -2.85 -1.28 15.91
CA ALA A 84 -4.09 -0.75 16.47
C ALA A 84 -5.22 -0.64 15.43
N VAL A 85 -4.93 -0.89 14.15
CA VAL A 85 -5.91 -0.81 13.06
C VAL A 85 -6.71 -2.10 13.01
N GLU A 86 -8.02 -2.00 13.15
CA GLU A 86 -8.93 -3.13 12.98
C GLU A 86 -9.16 -3.40 11.49
N GLU A 87 -8.87 -4.63 11.04
CA GLU A 87 -9.02 -5.04 9.63
C GLU A 87 -10.41 -4.72 9.08
N ARG A 88 -11.46 -4.96 9.86
CA ARG A 88 -12.85 -4.73 9.41
C ARG A 88 -13.15 -3.27 9.13
N ASP A 89 -12.58 -2.36 9.91
CA ASP A 89 -12.77 -0.93 9.75
C ASP A 89 -11.91 -0.42 8.57
N PHE A 90 -10.69 -0.94 8.44
CA PHE A 90 -9.84 -0.69 7.29
C PHE A 90 -10.50 -1.10 5.97
N VAL A 91 -11.05 -2.32 5.89
CA VAL A 91 -11.75 -2.82 4.68
C VAL A 91 -12.98 -1.99 4.35
N ARG A 92 -13.74 -1.54 5.36
CA ARG A 92 -14.88 -0.64 5.16
C ARG A 92 -14.45 0.70 4.56
N LEU A 93 -13.36 1.26 5.07
CA LEU A 93 -12.81 2.50 4.56
C LEU A 93 -12.29 2.32 3.13
N LEU A 94 -11.55 1.25 2.87
CA LEU A 94 -10.98 0.96 1.56
C LEU A 94 -12.09 0.82 0.50
N ASN A 95 -13.17 0.09 0.79
CA ASN A 95 -14.34 -0.03 -0.10
C ASN A 95 -15.06 1.30 -0.41
N LYS A 96 -14.91 2.31 0.44
CA LYS A 96 -15.50 3.63 0.22
C LYS A 96 -14.69 4.46 -0.77
N HIS A 97 -13.38 4.20 -0.87
CA HIS A 97 -12.43 5.01 -1.63
C HIS A 97 -11.89 4.32 -2.89
N THR A 98 -11.90 2.99 -2.94
CA THR A 98 -11.38 2.16 -4.05
C THR A 98 -12.27 0.94 -4.27
N ALA A 99 -12.43 0.51 -5.53
CA ALA A 99 -12.98 -0.81 -5.84
C ALA A 99 -11.89 -1.86 -5.60
N LEU A 100 -12.09 -2.76 -4.64
CA LEU A 100 -11.09 -3.76 -4.23
C LEU A 100 -10.76 -4.76 -5.35
N GLU A 101 -9.48 -4.91 -5.65
CA GLU A 101 -8.92 -6.13 -6.24
C GLU A 101 -8.23 -6.90 -5.10
N THR A 102 -8.72 -8.09 -4.78
CA THR A 102 -8.10 -8.97 -3.76
C THR A 102 -7.29 -10.05 -4.48
N GLU A 103 -6.00 -10.17 -4.17
CA GLU A 103 -5.12 -11.23 -4.68
C GLU A 103 -4.92 -12.31 -3.61
N GLU A 104 -5.07 -13.58 -3.99
CA GLU A 104 -4.71 -14.74 -3.17
C GLU A 104 -3.33 -15.24 -3.61
N HIS A 105 -2.35 -15.31 -2.69
CA HIS A 105 -0.99 -15.79 -2.94
C HIS A 105 -0.63 -17.02 -2.09
#